data_AF-A0A520XH98-F1
#
_entry.id   AF-A0A520XH98-F1
#
_cell.length_a   1.000
_cell.length_b   1.000
_cell.length_c   1.000
_cell.angle_alpha   90.00
_cell.angle_beta   90.00
_cell.angle_gamma   90.00
#
_symmetry.space_group_name_H-M   'P 1'
#
loop_
_entity.id
_entity.type
_entity.pdbx_description
1 polymer ?
#
loop_
_entity_poly.entity_id
_entity_poly.type
_entity_poly.pdbx_seq_one_letter_code
_entity_poly.pdbx_strand_id
1 'polypeptide(L)'
;MFYDNFNKDGGLSFGINTDSFFGIGFGLLGDNNPGRLQASFDGFFNLLDSYKIRNIEINTEIEQLNPGSLQKFILPSINAFSSNYSKSSKSPLPLSVSIHLPYLQLNPASPLEEYRRVSVKAIVEAINACRGLDVKKFVIHLTSEFEDSIMFFPIEEKAKKVLIDIAVRQAKKSMSDILKETKLTPEVFALENLEVFPFDYLYPIVEELGISVCFDMGHWGLNGFMPEDFLKKFSINRIGEIHIQDMSEKRTDLRTTIRNEHRPLGTGILNPAGFFSSLIGNGQFSGPLIIENRSKEDLISSLDYLRSGNFI
;
A
#
# COMPACT_ATOMS: atom_id res chain seq x y z
N MET A 1 18.23 5.91 -5.63
CA MET A 1 19.00 4.93 -6.44
C MET A 1 18.92 3.55 -5.75
N PHE A 2 17.69 3.02 -5.55
CA PHE A 2 17.44 1.85 -4.68
C PHE A 2 16.78 0.65 -5.39
N TYR A 3 16.57 0.70 -6.70
CA TYR A 3 15.97 -0.37 -7.50
C TYR A 3 16.96 -1.02 -8.47
N ASP A 4 18.22 -1.19 -8.07
CA ASP A 4 19.29 -1.59 -9.00
C ASP A 4 19.32 -3.07 -9.39
N ASN A 5 18.26 -3.87 -9.11
CA ASN A 5 18.29 -5.30 -9.43
C ASN A 5 16.95 -5.99 -9.80
N PHE A 6 15.90 -5.27 -10.21
CA PHE A 6 14.68 -5.93 -10.69
C PHE A 6 14.37 -5.59 -12.15
N ASN A 7 14.36 -6.63 -12.98
CA ASN A 7 14.14 -6.68 -14.43
C ASN A 7 15.13 -5.92 -15.32
N LYS A 8 16.29 -6.56 -15.57
CA LYS A 8 17.16 -6.24 -16.73
C LYS A 8 16.45 -6.39 -18.09
N ASP A 9 15.24 -6.98 -18.11
CA ASP A 9 14.46 -7.25 -19.33
C ASP A 9 13.26 -6.30 -19.52
N GLY A 10 13.08 -5.28 -18.68
CA GLY A 10 12.01 -4.28 -18.83
C GLY A 10 10.59 -4.74 -18.43
N GLY A 11 10.47 -5.84 -17.70
CA GLY A 11 9.20 -6.34 -17.17
C GLY A 11 8.72 -5.62 -15.90
N LEU A 12 7.44 -5.76 -15.57
CA LEU A 12 6.86 -5.28 -14.32
C LEU A 12 7.25 -6.17 -13.12
N SER A 13 7.28 -5.57 -11.92
CA SER A 13 7.67 -6.25 -10.69
C SER A 13 6.43 -6.40 -9.80
N PHE A 14 5.92 -7.61 -9.61
CA PHE A 14 4.70 -7.85 -8.83
C PHE A 14 5.01 -8.25 -7.39
N GLY A 15 4.10 -7.89 -6.48
CA GLY A 15 4.16 -8.23 -5.06
C GLY A 15 2.81 -8.54 -4.47
N ILE A 16 2.80 -8.95 -3.20
CA ILE A 16 1.60 -9.26 -2.45
C ILE A 16 1.62 -8.52 -1.12
N ASN A 17 0.54 -7.81 -0.83
CA ASN A 17 0.28 -7.26 0.49
C ASN A 17 -0.20 -8.37 1.42
N THR A 18 0.36 -8.43 2.64
CA THR A 18 0.10 -9.54 3.55
C THR A 18 -1.37 -9.66 3.95
N ASP A 19 -2.11 -8.56 4.08
CA ASP A 19 -3.53 -8.62 4.41
C ASP A 19 -4.36 -9.32 3.32
N SER A 20 -3.85 -9.41 2.09
CA SER A 20 -4.49 -10.22 1.03
C SER A 20 -4.48 -11.71 1.31
N PHE A 21 -3.50 -12.22 2.07
CA PHE A 21 -3.42 -13.63 2.43
C PHE A 21 -3.96 -13.91 3.83
N PHE A 22 -3.71 -12.99 4.77
CA PHE A 22 -4.01 -13.19 6.19
C PHE A 22 -5.30 -12.46 6.64
N GLY A 23 -5.86 -11.58 5.82
CA GLY A 23 -6.92 -10.64 6.19
C GLY A 23 -6.39 -9.40 6.90
N ILE A 24 -7.19 -8.33 6.98
CA ILE A 24 -6.78 -7.03 7.54
C ILE A 24 -6.21 -7.15 8.96
N GLY A 25 -5.03 -6.58 9.19
CA GLY A 25 -4.30 -6.67 10.46
C GLY A 25 -3.90 -8.10 10.86
N PHE A 26 -3.73 -8.96 9.85
CA PHE A 26 -3.65 -10.42 9.92
C PHE A 26 -4.93 -11.06 10.50
N GLY A 27 -6.07 -10.62 9.97
CA GLY A 27 -7.42 -11.03 10.33
C GLY A 27 -7.76 -10.67 11.77
N LEU A 28 -7.28 -9.49 12.23
CA LEU A 28 -7.36 -9.02 13.62
C LEU A 28 -7.00 -10.12 14.63
N LEU A 29 -5.81 -10.70 14.43
CA LEU A 29 -5.01 -11.58 15.31
C LEU A 29 -5.38 -13.07 15.44
N GLY A 30 -6.59 -13.53 15.13
CA GLY A 30 -6.96 -14.96 15.23
C GLY A 30 -6.39 -15.71 16.47
N ASP A 31 -5.89 -16.93 16.27
CA ASP A 31 -5.14 -17.71 17.29
C ASP A 31 -3.65 -17.35 17.25
N ASN A 32 -3.18 -16.64 18.28
CA ASN A 32 -1.78 -16.23 18.49
C ASN A 32 -0.82 -17.40 18.82
N ASN A 33 -1.19 -18.65 18.56
CA ASN A 33 -0.30 -19.78 18.68
C ASN A 33 0.89 -19.64 17.71
N PRO A 34 2.14 -19.55 18.20
CA PRO A 34 3.31 -19.33 17.35
C PRO A 34 3.50 -20.39 16.27
N GLY A 35 3.14 -21.65 16.56
CA GLY A 35 3.23 -22.74 15.59
C GLY A 35 2.23 -22.63 14.45
N ARG A 36 1.01 -22.14 14.73
CA ARG A 36 0.02 -21.87 13.67
C ARG A 36 0.40 -20.67 12.83
N LEU A 37 0.90 -19.61 13.45
CA LEU A 37 1.37 -18.42 12.74
C LEU A 37 2.54 -18.77 11.81
N GLN A 38 3.51 -19.56 12.29
CA GLN A 38 4.60 -20.08 11.46
C GLN A 38 4.06 -20.89 10.26
N ALA A 39 3.14 -21.83 10.50
CA ALA A 39 2.56 -22.63 9.42
C ALA A 39 1.83 -21.79 8.38
N SER A 40 1.14 -20.71 8.79
CA SER A 40 0.50 -19.76 7.89
C SER A 40 1.52 -18.98 7.06
N PHE A 41 2.63 -18.54 7.65
CA PHE A 41 3.75 -17.93 6.92
C PHE A 41 4.42 -18.90 5.94
N ASP A 42 4.63 -20.16 6.33
CA ASP A 42 5.15 -21.19 5.41
C ASP A 42 4.20 -21.37 4.21
N GLY A 43 2.88 -21.37 4.44
CA GLY A 43 1.87 -21.38 3.39
C GLY A 43 1.93 -20.16 2.46
N PHE A 44 2.12 -18.96 3.03
CA PHE A 44 2.30 -17.73 2.27
C PHE A 44 3.57 -17.76 1.41
N PHE A 45 4.69 -18.19 1.98
CA PHE A 45 5.96 -18.30 1.26
C PHE A 45 5.93 -19.35 0.14
N ASN A 46 5.26 -20.48 0.38
CA ASN A 46 5.01 -21.48 -0.67
C ASN A 46 4.17 -20.90 -1.82
N LEU A 47 3.19 -20.04 -1.52
CA LEU A 47 2.42 -19.33 -2.54
C LEU A 47 3.33 -18.42 -3.36
N LEU A 48 4.15 -17.57 -2.72
CA LEU A 48 5.11 -16.70 -3.40
C LEU A 48 6.02 -17.50 -4.34
N ASP A 49 6.55 -18.63 -3.89
CA ASP A 49 7.40 -19.50 -4.71
C ASP A 49 6.67 -20.09 -5.91
N SER A 50 5.42 -20.53 -5.74
CA SER A 50 4.62 -21.10 -6.83
C SER A 50 4.31 -20.09 -7.94
N TYR A 51 4.25 -18.79 -7.62
CA TYR A 51 4.03 -17.70 -8.57
C TYR A 51 5.30 -16.88 -8.87
N LYS A 52 6.46 -17.30 -8.35
CA LYS A 52 7.75 -16.60 -8.50
C LYS A 52 7.72 -15.12 -8.06
N ILE A 53 6.88 -14.78 -7.09
CA ILE A 53 6.77 -13.43 -6.53
C ILE A 53 7.87 -13.19 -5.51
N ARG A 54 8.48 -12.01 -5.54
CA ARG A 54 9.57 -11.63 -4.61
C ARG A 54 9.38 -10.30 -3.90
N ASN A 55 8.35 -9.53 -4.24
CA ASN A 55 7.98 -8.35 -3.47
C ASN A 55 6.89 -8.74 -2.48
N ILE A 56 7.04 -8.34 -1.24
CA ILE A 56 6.00 -8.43 -0.23
C ILE A 56 5.82 -7.06 0.40
N GLU A 57 4.58 -6.71 0.68
CA GLU A 57 4.27 -5.58 1.53
C GLU A 57 3.70 -6.11 2.85
N ILE A 58 4.25 -5.65 3.98
CA ILE A 58 3.84 -6.09 5.31
C ILE A 58 2.98 -5.00 5.95
N ASN A 59 1.77 -5.38 6.31
CA ASN A 59 0.83 -4.55 7.08
C ASN A 59 1.24 -4.55 8.55
N THR A 60 1.26 -3.37 9.16
CA THR A 60 1.80 -3.18 10.52
C THR A 60 0.75 -2.81 11.55
N GLU A 61 -0.54 -2.87 11.20
CA GLU A 61 -1.71 -2.81 12.09
C GLU A 61 -1.57 -3.81 13.25
N ILE A 62 -0.98 -4.98 12.99
CA ILE A 62 -0.71 -6.00 14.01
C ILE A 62 0.15 -5.47 15.16
N GLU A 63 1.06 -4.52 14.90
CA GLU A 63 1.91 -3.92 15.93
C GLU A 63 1.11 -2.95 16.82
N GLN A 64 0.05 -2.34 16.30
CA GLN A 64 -0.87 -1.55 17.12
C GLN A 64 -1.79 -2.43 17.97
N LEU A 65 -2.27 -3.53 17.39
CA LEU A 65 -3.22 -4.44 18.05
C LEU A 65 -2.54 -5.36 19.07
N ASN A 66 -1.30 -5.77 18.80
CA ASN A 66 -0.50 -6.63 19.67
C ASN A 66 1.00 -6.25 19.59
N PRO A 67 1.44 -5.23 20.36
CA PRO A 67 2.82 -4.74 20.31
C PRO A 67 3.90 -5.82 20.51
N GLY A 68 4.94 -5.74 19.69
CA GLY A 68 6.05 -6.67 19.61
C GLY A 68 5.81 -7.88 18.69
N SER A 69 4.65 -7.98 18.03
CA SER A 69 4.34 -9.09 17.13
C SER A 69 5.25 -9.11 15.90
N LEU A 70 5.59 -7.93 15.36
CA LEU A 70 6.51 -7.84 14.22
C LEU A 70 7.85 -8.50 14.56
N GLN A 71 8.46 -8.10 15.68
CA GLN A 71 9.76 -8.60 16.12
C GLN A 71 9.73 -10.08 16.55
N LYS A 72 8.65 -10.51 17.20
CA LYS A 72 8.57 -11.88 17.74
C LYS A 72 8.25 -12.93 16.67
N PHE A 73 7.48 -12.57 15.66
CA PHE A 73 6.90 -13.57 14.74
C PHE A 73 7.20 -13.30 13.26
N ILE A 74 6.99 -12.06 12.81
CA ILE A 74 7.03 -11.72 11.38
C ILE A 74 8.49 -11.64 10.89
N LEU A 75 9.33 -10.88 11.58
CA LEU A 75 10.75 -10.71 11.24
C LEU A 75 11.51 -12.05 11.21
N PRO A 76 11.39 -12.94 12.23
CA PRO A 76 12.01 -14.26 12.19
C PRO A 76 11.57 -15.10 10.98
N SER A 77 10.27 -15.06 10.63
CA SER A 77 9.73 -15.82 9.50
C SER A 77 10.32 -15.35 8.16
N ILE A 78 10.38 -14.03 7.94
CA ILE A 78 10.97 -13.45 6.73
C ILE A 78 12.46 -13.73 6.62
N ASN A 79 13.20 -13.58 7.73
CA ASN A 79 14.63 -13.83 7.77
C ASN A 79 14.95 -15.31 7.54
N ALA A 80 14.15 -16.22 8.12
CA ALA A 80 14.29 -17.66 7.91
C ALA A 80 14.04 -18.04 6.44
N PHE A 81 12.96 -17.51 5.82
CA PHE A 81 12.68 -17.74 4.41
C PHE A 81 13.82 -17.23 3.51
N SER A 82 14.25 -15.98 3.71
CA SER A 82 15.34 -15.36 2.95
C SER A 82 16.66 -16.13 3.06
N SER A 83 16.97 -16.64 4.25
CA SER A 83 18.17 -17.44 4.53
C SER A 83 18.12 -18.83 3.88
N ASN A 84 16.97 -19.50 3.93
CA ASN A 84 16.78 -20.82 3.32
C ASN A 84 16.82 -20.74 1.80
N TYR A 85 16.25 -19.67 1.23
CA TYR A 85 16.27 -19.44 -0.21
C TYR A 85 17.68 -19.25 -0.76
N SER A 86 18.50 -18.46 -0.04
CA SER A 86 19.91 -18.20 -0.37
C SER A 86 20.77 -19.48 -0.45
N LYS A 87 20.36 -20.57 0.24
CA LYS A 87 21.07 -21.86 0.23
C LYS A 87 20.63 -22.81 -0.90
N SER A 88 19.47 -22.59 -1.51
CA SER A 88 18.84 -23.55 -2.45
C SER A 88 19.20 -23.33 -3.94
N SER A 89 19.90 -22.24 -4.28
CA SER A 89 20.59 -21.97 -5.56
C SER A 89 19.79 -21.99 -6.88
N LYS A 90 18.46 -22.15 -6.88
CA LYS A 90 17.68 -22.26 -8.14
C LYS A 90 16.85 -21.03 -8.56
N SER A 91 16.88 -19.92 -7.81
CA SER A 91 16.39 -18.62 -8.29
C SER A 91 17.12 -17.46 -7.55
N PRO A 92 17.52 -16.37 -8.24
CA PRO A 92 18.59 -15.49 -7.76
C PRO A 92 18.14 -14.20 -7.06
N LEU A 93 16.84 -13.97 -6.88
CA LEU A 93 16.35 -12.67 -6.38
C LEU A 93 15.93 -12.75 -4.89
N PRO A 94 16.54 -11.93 -4.01
CA PRO A 94 16.13 -11.85 -2.61
C PRO A 94 14.72 -11.27 -2.49
N LEU A 95 14.05 -11.51 -1.35
CA LEU A 95 12.81 -10.82 -1.05
C LEU A 95 13.04 -9.31 -0.97
N SER A 96 12.17 -8.56 -1.62
CA SER A 96 12.03 -7.12 -1.49
C SER A 96 10.84 -6.83 -0.58
N VAL A 97 11.03 -5.96 0.41
CA VAL A 97 10.03 -5.71 1.46
C VAL A 97 9.63 -4.24 1.45
N SER A 98 8.34 -3.96 1.24
CA SER A 98 7.70 -2.70 1.64
C SER A 98 6.87 -2.91 2.91
N ILE A 99 6.54 -1.81 3.57
CA ILE A 99 5.78 -1.78 4.81
C ILE A 99 4.59 -0.86 4.60
N HIS A 100 3.38 -1.40 4.74
CA HIS A 100 2.18 -0.60 4.90
C HIS A 100 2.10 -0.15 6.35
N LEU A 101 2.23 1.16 6.58
CA LEU A 101 2.16 1.74 7.92
C LEU A 101 0.74 1.69 8.47
N PRO A 102 0.60 1.68 9.80
CA PRO A 102 -0.72 1.57 10.39
C PRO A 102 -1.58 2.79 10.03
N TYR A 103 -2.83 2.55 9.69
CA TYR A 103 -3.82 3.60 9.46
C TYR A 103 -5.09 3.43 10.31
N LEU A 104 -5.40 2.21 10.76
CA LEU A 104 -6.56 1.95 11.61
C LEU A 104 -6.50 2.77 12.91
N GLN A 105 -7.56 3.52 13.18
CA GLN A 105 -7.71 4.40 14.35
C GLN A 105 -6.68 5.52 14.48
N LEU A 106 -5.95 5.83 13.41
CA LEU A 106 -5.04 6.98 13.37
C LEU A 106 -5.61 8.08 12.47
N ASN A 107 -5.25 9.32 12.79
CA ASN A 107 -5.49 10.44 11.88
C ASN A 107 -4.29 11.43 11.96
N PRO A 108 -3.29 11.27 11.08
CA PRO A 108 -2.17 12.20 10.97
C PRO A 108 -2.56 13.59 10.46
N ALA A 109 -3.75 13.79 9.90
CA ALA A 109 -4.31 15.07 9.49
C ALA A 109 -5.21 15.73 10.56
N SER A 110 -5.38 15.09 11.72
CA SER A 110 -6.29 15.55 12.75
C SER A 110 -6.06 17.02 13.15
N PRO A 111 -7.13 17.86 13.18
CA PRO A 111 -7.03 19.22 13.68
C PRO A 111 -6.77 19.26 15.20
N LEU A 112 -7.14 18.20 15.93
CA LEU A 112 -6.80 18.02 17.34
C LEU A 112 -5.34 17.55 17.44
N GLU A 113 -4.46 18.45 17.89
CA GLU A 113 -3.01 18.26 17.92
C GLU A 113 -2.59 17.04 18.76
N GLU A 114 -3.29 16.76 19.86
CA GLU A 114 -2.99 15.61 20.72
C GLU A 114 -3.22 14.29 19.98
N TYR A 115 -4.33 14.18 19.24
CA TYR A 115 -4.64 12.98 18.47
C TYR A 115 -3.70 12.81 17.27
N ARG A 116 -3.34 13.92 16.61
CA ARG A 116 -2.31 13.94 15.57
C ARG A 116 -0.97 13.41 16.09
N ARG A 117 -0.51 13.91 17.25
CA ARG A 117 0.76 13.47 17.86
C ARG A 117 0.75 12.00 18.26
N VAL A 118 -0.36 11.50 18.79
CA VAL A 118 -0.52 10.07 19.07
C VAL A 118 -0.44 9.25 17.79
N SER A 119 -1.05 9.72 16.71
CA SER A 119 -0.98 9.08 15.39
C SER A 119 0.45 9.00 14.86
N VAL A 120 1.17 10.12 14.89
CA VAL A 120 2.60 10.18 14.52
C VAL A 120 3.43 9.22 15.36
N LYS A 121 3.25 9.24 16.68
CA LYS A 121 4.00 8.37 17.60
C LYS A 121 3.78 6.88 17.29
N ALA A 122 2.53 6.46 17.06
CA ALA A 122 2.21 5.08 16.72
C ALA A 122 2.87 4.63 15.40
N ILE A 123 2.87 5.50 14.39
CA ILE A 123 3.54 5.26 13.11
C ILE A 123 5.06 5.12 13.30
N VAL A 124 5.68 6.02 14.08
CA VAL A 124 7.11 5.97 14.39
C VAL A 124 7.47 4.69 15.16
N GLU A 125 6.62 4.25 16.09
CA GLU A 125 6.81 2.99 16.81
C GLU A 125 6.74 1.78 15.87
N ALA A 126 5.80 1.73 14.92
CA ALA A 126 5.73 0.68 13.91
C ALA A 126 6.97 0.65 12.99
N ILE A 127 7.44 1.82 12.53
CA ILE A 127 8.69 1.95 11.77
C ILE A 127 9.87 1.38 12.56
N ASN A 128 9.96 1.71 13.85
CA ASN A 128 11.02 1.20 14.72
C ASN A 128 10.91 -0.31 14.97
N ALA A 129 9.69 -0.86 15.02
CA ALA A 129 9.46 -2.29 15.13
C ALA A 129 9.93 -3.07 13.88
N CYS A 130 10.04 -2.41 12.72
CA CYS A 130 10.59 -2.99 11.50
C CYS A 130 12.13 -3.01 11.44
N ARG A 131 12.83 -2.51 12.47
CA ARG A 131 14.31 -2.56 12.53
C ARG A 131 14.80 -4.00 12.41
N GLY A 132 15.74 -4.21 11.47
CA GLY A 132 16.26 -5.53 11.13
C GLY A 132 15.76 -6.06 9.78
N LEU A 133 14.78 -5.39 9.16
CA LEU A 133 14.40 -5.60 7.77
C LEU A 133 15.08 -4.56 6.87
N ASP A 134 15.47 -4.98 5.66
CA ASP A 134 15.90 -4.08 4.58
C ASP A 134 14.66 -3.53 3.85
N VAL A 135 13.97 -2.60 4.51
CA VAL A 135 12.73 -2.00 4.00
C VAL A 135 13.03 -1.05 2.84
N LYS A 136 12.36 -1.28 1.70
CA LYS A 136 12.49 -0.45 0.49
C LYS A 136 11.53 0.73 0.48
N LYS A 137 10.34 0.55 1.05
CA LYS A 137 9.31 1.56 1.09
C LYS A 137 8.45 1.44 2.35
N PHE A 138 8.02 2.59 2.88
CA PHE A 138 6.96 2.74 3.85
C PHE A 138 5.79 3.44 3.17
N VAL A 139 4.69 2.73 2.94
CA VAL A 139 3.43 3.31 2.45
C VAL A 139 2.68 3.91 3.63
N ILE A 140 2.13 5.12 3.47
CA ILE A 140 1.47 5.88 4.55
C ILE A 140 0.18 6.53 4.08
N HIS A 141 -0.83 6.47 4.94
CA HIS A 141 -2.03 7.30 4.87
C HIS A 141 -1.83 8.53 5.75
N LEU A 142 -1.94 9.74 5.18
CA LEU A 142 -1.86 10.98 5.97
C LEU A 142 -3.22 11.55 6.38
N THR A 143 -4.30 11.05 5.79
CA THR A 143 -5.69 11.41 6.06
C THR A 143 -6.47 10.17 6.50
N SER A 144 -7.65 10.37 7.08
CA SER A 144 -8.56 9.28 7.45
C SER A 144 -10.01 9.60 7.05
N GLU A 145 -10.95 8.74 7.48
CA GLU A 145 -12.39 8.88 7.22
C GLU A 145 -12.95 10.27 7.59
N PHE A 146 -12.33 10.98 8.54
CA PHE A 146 -12.76 12.34 8.86
C PHE A 146 -12.52 13.30 7.69
N GLU A 147 -11.35 13.24 7.05
CA GLU A 147 -11.05 14.09 5.91
C GLU A 147 -11.94 13.76 4.70
N ASP A 148 -12.25 12.49 4.47
CA ASP A 148 -13.23 12.07 3.47
C ASP A 148 -14.61 12.69 3.76
N SER A 149 -15.02 12.72 5.03
CA SER A 149 -16.31 13.27 5.44
C SER A 149 -16.43 14.78 5.18
N ILE A 150 -15.32 15.53 5.16
CA ILE A 150 -15.31 16.98 4.85
C ILE A 150 -15.94 17.23 3.47
N MET A 151 -15.73 16.33 2.52
CA MET A 151 -16.25 16.47 1.16
C MET A 151 -17.78 16.49 1.10
N PHE A 152 -18.43 15.85 2.09
CA PHE A 152 -19.87 15.69 2.17
C PHE A 152 -20.55 16.59 3.21
N PHE A 153 -19.81 17.39 3.98
CA PHE A 153 -20.41 18.29 4.96
C PHE A 153 -21.36 19.30 4.29
N PRO A 154 -22.57 19.52 4.86
CA PRO A 154 -23.56 20.47 4.32
C PRO A 154 -23.21 21.91 4.73
N ILE A 155 -22.00 22.36 4.38
CA ILE A 155 -21.47 23.69 4.70
C ILE A 155 -21.06 24.43 3.41
N GLU A 156 -20.89 25.75 3.51
CA GLU A 156 -20.41 26.57 2.39
C GLU A 156 -19.02 26.12 1.93
N GLU A 157 -18.77 26.15 0.61
CA GLU A 157 -17.49 25.76 0.00
C GLU A 157 -16.28 26.50 0.59
N LYS A 158 -16.45 27.77 1.00
CA LYS A 158 -15.38 28.52 1.68
C LYS A 158 -15.03 27.90 3.04
N ALA A 159 -16.01 27.45 3.82
CA ALA A 159 -15.79 26.79 5.10
C ALA A 159 -15.18 25.39 4.90
N LYS A 160 -15.64 24.65 3.88
CA LYS A 160 -15.06 23.36 3.48
C LYS A 160 -13.58 23.51 3.14
N LYS A 161 -13.23 24.51 2.32
CA LYS A 161 -11.84 24.83 1.97
C LYS A 161 -10.97 25.10 3.21
N VAL A 162 -11.49 25.83 4.20
CA VAL A 162 -10.75 26.07 5.45
C VAL A 162 -10.46 24.76 6.20
N LEU A 163 -11.40 23.82 6.24
CA LEU A 163 -11.18 22.50 6.85
C LEU A 163 -10.14 21.68 6.08
N ILE A 164 -10.21 21.68 4.74
CA ILE A 164 -9.21 21.05 3.86
C ILE A 164 -7.82 21.65 4.13
N ASP A 165 -7.70 22.99 4.16
CA ASP A 165 -6.44 23.69 4.41
C ASP A 165 -5.88 23.40 5.82
N ILE A 166 -6.74 23.12 6.81
CA ILE A 166 -6.31 22.66 8.14
C ILE A 166 -5.77 21.23 8.05
N ALA A 167 -6.52 20.31 7.44
CA ALA A 167 -6.13 18.91 7.30
C ALA A 167 -4.81 18.74 6.56
N VAL A 168 -4.63 19.41 5.41
CA VAL A 168 -3.39 19.37 4.61
C VAL A 168 -2.19 19.89 5.41
N ARG A 169 -2.36 20.98 6.18
CA ARG A 169 -1.30 21.50 7.04
C ARG A 169 -0.91 20.51 8.14
N GLN A 170 -1.89 19.83 8.73
CA GLN A 170 -1.63 18.82 9.76
C GLN A 170 -0.97 17.56 9.17
N ALA A 171 -1.45 17.07 8.02
CA ALA A 171 -0.83 15.98 7.28
C ALA A 171 0.65 16.28 6.99
N LYS A 172 0.95 17.47 6.45
CA LYS A 172 2.34 17.92 6.18
C LYS A 172 3.18 17.97 7.46
N LYS A 173 2.61 18.50 8.55
CA LYS A 173 3.28 18.59 9.84
C LYS A 173 3.59 17.19 10.40
N SER A 174 2.64 16.26 10.30
CA SER A 174 2.83 14.87 10.72
C SER A 174 3.90 14.16 9.91
N MET A 175 3.90 14.29 8.58
CA MET A 175 4.98 13.74 7.76
C MET A 175 6.35 14.34 8.14
N SER A 176 6.40 15.65 8.39
CA SER A 176 7.64 16.33 8.84
C SER A 176 8.12 15.82 10.21
N ASP A 177 7.20 15.60 11.15
CA ASP A 177 7.50 15.04 12.47
C ASP A 177 8.01 13.59 12.32
N ILE A 178 7.38 12.75 11.49
CA ILE A 178 7.81 11.38 11.19
C ILE A 178 9.23 11.36 10.60
N LEU A 179 9.51 12.19 9.59
CA LEU A 179 10.85 12.29 9.00
C LEU A 179 11.90 12.69 10.04
N LYS A 180 11.57 13.68 10.88
CA LYS A 180 12.47 14.15 11.93
C LYS A 180 12.75 13.10 12.99
N GLU A 181 11.72 12.38 13.44
CA GLU A 181 11.84 11.39 14.52
C GLU A 181 12.54 10.11 14.04
N THR A 182 12.22 9.64 12.84
CA THR A 182 12.81 8.42 12.26
C THR A 182 14.21 8.65 11.68
N LYS A 183 14.49 9.87 11.23
CA LYS A 183 15.73 10.26 10.51
C LYS A 183 15.95 9.46 9.22
N LEU A 184 14.90 8.84 8.69
CA LEU A 184 14.93 8.15 7.40
C LEU A 184 14.87 9.19 6.27
N THR A 185 15.40 8.83 5.10
CA THR A 185 15.35 9.73 3.95
C THR A 185 13.93 9.80 3.39
N PRO A 186 13.46 10.95 2.88
CA PRO A 186 12.08 11.08 2.42
C PRO A 186 11.67 10.07 1.34
N GLU A 187 12.60 9.67 0.47
CA GLU A 187 12.34 8.80 -0.67
C GLU A 187 11.95 7.38 -0.27
N VAL A 188 12.18 6.96 0.98
CA VAL A 188 11.68 5.68 1.48
C VAL A 188 10.22 5.72 1.92
N PHE A 189 9.55 6.88 1.87
CA PHE A 189 8.12 7.00 2.14
C PHE A 189 7.32 7.16 0.85
N ALA A 190 6.15 6.53 0.78
CA ALA A 190 5.19 6.68 -0.29
C ALA A 190 3.82 7.09 0.29
N LEU A 191 3.33 8.27 -0.10
CA LEU A 191 2.00 8.74 0.29
C LEU A 191 0.96 8.13 -0.64
N GLU A 192 0.01 7.41 -0.06
CA GLU A 192 -1.07 6.78 -0.82
C GLU A 192 -2.22 7.74 -1.13
N ASN A 193 -2.85 7.58 -2.30
CA ASN A 193 -4.14 8.19 -2.59
C ASN A 193 -5.29 7.33 -2.02
N LEU A 194 -6.25 7.99 -1.37
CA LEU A 194 -7.41 7.35 -0.76
C LEU A 194 -8.68 7.52 -1.58
N GLU A 195 -9.79 6.96 -1.09
CA GLU A 195 -11.05 6.74 -1.78
C GLU A 195 -11.80 8.03 -2.11
N VAL A 196 -11.77 9.03 -1.23
CA VAL A 196 -12.63 10.23 -1.35
C VAL A 196 -11.82 11.53 -1.30
N PHE A 197 -10.93 11.70 -0.34
CA PHE A 197 -10.19 12.96 -0.20
C PHE A 197 -9.31 13.22 -1.44
N PRO A 198 -9.50 14.34 -2.16
CA PRO A 198 -8.82 14.54 -3.44
C PRO A 198 -7.30 14.61 -3.29
N PHE A 199 -6.59 13.71 -3.98
CA PHE A 199 -5.14 13.60 -3.89
C PHE A 199 -4.40 14.87 -4.32
N ASP A 200 -5.01 15.73 -5.15
CA ASP A 200 -4.48 17.05 -5.52
C ASP A 200 -4.10 17.92 -4.31
N TYR A 201 -4.83 17.79 -3.20
CA TYR A 201 -4.55 18.55 -1.99
C TYR A 201 -3.32 18.02 -1.24
N LEU A 202 -2.99 16.74 -1.41
CA LEU A 202 -1.88 16.08 -0.73
C LEU A 202 -0.61 16.02 -1.59
N TYR A 203 -0.74 16.01 -2.92
CA TYR A 203 0.40 15.96 -3.84
C TYR A 203 1.47 17.05 -3.60
N PRO A 204 1.14 18.30 -3.23
CA PRO A 204 2.16 19.29 -2.85
C PRO A 204 3.06 18.84 -1.68
N ILE A 205 2.55 18.03 -0.75
CA ILE A 205 3.36 17.45 0.34
C ILE A 205 4.43 16.51 -0.24
N VAL A 206 4.06 15.71 -1.25
CA VAL A 206 4.99 14.83 -1.98
C VAL A 206 6.11 15.65 -2.61
N GLU A 207 5.75 16.75 -3.28
CA GLU A 207 6.70 17.63 -3.95
C GLU A 207 7.66 18.32 -2.97
N GLU A 208 7.10 18.94 -1.92
CA GLU A 208 7.83 19.77 -0.97
C GLU A 208 8.72 18.96 -0.02
N LEU A 209 8.29 17.76 0.40
CA LEU A 209 9.06 16.94 1.33
C LEU A 209 9.95 15.91 0.63
N GLY A 210 9.82 15.73 -0.69
CA GLY A 210 10.63 14.78 -1.44
C GLY A 210 10.26 13.30 -1.21
N ILE A 211 9.08 13.03 -0.64
CA ILE A 211 8.56 11.67 -0.54
C ILE A 211 8.05 11.19 -1.92
N SER A 212 7.74 9.91 -2.04
CA SER A 212 7.12 9.31 -3.23
C SER A 212 5.61 9.16 -3.08
N VAL A 213 4.95 8.68 -4.14
CA VAL A 213 3.53 8.33 -4.20
C VAL A 213 3.39 6.81 -4.15
N CYS A 214 2.45 6.31 -3.35
CA CYS A 214 1.85 5.01 -3.59
C CYS A 214 0.56 5.26 -4.38
N PHE A 215 0.46 4.70 -5.58
CA PHE A 215 -0.76 4.84 -6.37
C PHE A 215 -1.66 3.62 -6.15
N ASP A 216 -2.77 3.78 -5.44
CA ASP A 216 -3.83 2.76 -5.42
C ASP A 216 -4.82 3.01 -6.55
N MET A 217 -4.89 2.06 -7.46
CA MET A 217 -5.70 2.21 -8.66
C MET A 217 -7.21 2.07 -8.43
N GLY A 218 -7.66 1.34 -7.41
CA GLY A 218 -9.08 1.19 -7.16
C GLY A 218 -9.65 2.29 -6.27
N HIS A 219 -8.88 2.84 -5.33
CA HIS A 219 -9.23 4.07 -4.63
C HIS A 219 -9.48 5.19 -5.66
N TRP A 220 -8.59 5.30 -6.65
CA TRP A 220 -8.76 6.23 -7.77
C TRP A 220 -9.99 5.90 -8.63
N GLY A 221 -10.20 4.60 -8.90
CA GLY A 221 -11.35 4.08 -9.60
C GLY A 221 -12.69 4.46 -8.96
N LEU A 222 -12.80 4.48 -7.62
CA LEU A 222 -14.06 4.79 -6.93
C LEU A 222 -14.62 6.17 -7.30
N ASN A 223 -13.74 7.10 -7.66
CA ASN A 223 -14.08 8.43 -8.16
C ASN A 223 -14.47 8.48 -9.65
N GLY A 224 -14.49 7.33 -10.33
CA GLY A 224 -14.89 7.18 -11.73
C GLY A 224 -13.78 7.42 -12.75
N PHE A 225 -12.51 7.39 -12.32
CA PHE A 225 -11.35 7.58 -13.19
C PHE A 225 -10.72 6.24 -13.59
N MET A 226 -10.05 6.21 -14.74
CA MET A 226 -9.23 5.05 -15.12
C MET A 226 -7.81 5.20 -14.58
N PRO A 227 -7.07 4.09 -14.33
CA PRO A 227 -5.73 4.15 -13.78
C PRO A 227 -4.75 5.01 -14.60
N GLU A 228 -4.88 5.01 -15.93
CA GLU A 228 -4.06 5.83 -16.83
C GLU A 228 -4.28 7.33 -16.64
N ASP A 229 -5.43 7.75 -16.12
CA ASP A 229 -5.70 9.17 -15.84
C ASP A 229 -4.83 9.68 -14.68
N PHE A 230 -4.47 8.82 -13.73
CA PHE A 230 -3.53 9.17 -12.68
C PHE A 230 -2.15 9.48 -13.26
N LEU A 231 -1.66 8.64 -14.17
CA LEU A 231 -0.35 8.81 -14.82
C LEU A 231 -0.28 10.05 -15.72
N LYS A 232 -1.42 10.48 -16.28
CA LYS A 232 -1.49 11.75 -17.05
C LYS A 232 -1.43 12.97 -16.14
N LYS A 233 -1.94 12.83 -14.91
CA LYS A 233 -2.12 13.93 -13.97
C LYS A 233 -0.91 14.14 -13.07
N PHE A 234 -0.33 13.04 -12.59
CA PHE A 234 0.80 13.04 -11.67
C PHE A 234 2.03 12.42 -12.33
N SER A 235 3.21 12.90 -11.97
CA SER A 235 4.45 12.45 -12.58
C SER A 235 4.74 11.00 -12.20
N ILE A 236 4.83 10.11 -13.21
CA ILE A 236 5.19 8.70 -13.02
C ILE A 236 6.53 8.52 -12.28
N ASN A 237 7.45 9.48 -12.42
CA ASN A 237 8.74 9.49 -11.72
C ASN A 237 8.63 9.71 -10.20
N ARG A 238 7.45 10.11 -9.71
CA ARG A 238 7.17 10.22 -8.26
C ARG A 238 6.50 8.98 -7.69
N ILE A 239 6.04 8.05 -8.53
CA ILE A 239 5.38 6.83 -8.10
C ILE A 239 6.44 5.81 -7.68
N GLY A 240 6.50 5.52 -6.39
CA GLY A 240 7.43 4.56 -5.81
C GLY A 240 6.85 3.15 -5.71
N GLU A 241 5.54 3.04 -5.61
CA GLU A 241 4.78 1.81 -5.40
C GLU A 241 3.39 1.97 -6.02
N ILE A 242 2.77 0.89 -6.48
CA ILE A 242 1.40 0.89 -7.00
C ILE A 242 0.65 -0.25 -6.32
N HIS A 243 -0.47 0.06 -5.67
CA HIS A 243 -1.40 -0.97 -5.20
C HIS A 243 -2.34 -1.34 -6.34
N ILE A 244 -2.45 -2.64 -6.60
CA ILE A 244 -3.17 -3.21 -7.73
C ILE A 244 -4.30 -4.10 -7.27
N GLN A 245 -5.49 -3.76 -7.77
CA GLN A 245 -6.74 -4.46 -7.55
C GLN A 245 -7.72 -3.99 -8.62
N ASP A 246 -8.80 -4.74 -8.81
CA ASP A 246 -9.87 -4.35 -9.72
C ASP A 246 -11.07 -3.80 -8.96
N MET A 247 -11.95 -3.13 -9.69
CA MET A 247 -13.16 -2.57 -9.12
C MET A 247 -14.36 -2.93 -9.99
N SER A 248 -15.46 -3.28 -9.33
CA SER A 248 -16.74 -3.56 -9.97
C SER A 248 -17.69 -2.38 -9.80
N GLU A 249 -18.43 -2.08 -10.86
CA GLU A 249 -19.51 -1.10 -10.84
C GLU A 249 -20.84 -1.81 -11.11
N LYS A 250 -21.82 -1.60 -10.23
CA LYS A 250 -23.18 -2.13 -10.39
C LYS A 250 -24.19 -1.03 -10.20
N ARG A 251 -24.92 -0.71 -11.28
CA ARG A 251 -26.11 0.14 -11.20
C ARG A 251 -27.24 -0.64 -10.54
N THR A 252 -27.74 -0.15 -9.40
CA THR A 252 -28.85 -0.78 -8.68
C THR A 252 -30.21 -0.19 -9.07
N ASP A 253 -30.25 1.08 -9.45
CA ASP A 253 -31.44 1.74 -10.00
C ASP A 253 -31.06 2.93 -10.91
N LEU A 254 -32.04 3.75 -11.32
CA LEU A 254 -31.79 4.87 -12.23
C LEU A 254 -30.83 5.94 -11.67
N ARG A 255 -30.65 6.04 -10.35
CA ARG A 255 -29.88 7.09 -9.67
C ARG A 255 -28.77 6.54 -8.78
N THR A 256 -28.74 5.23 -8.54
CA THR A 256 -27.80 4.60 -7.61
C THR A 256 -26.84 3.67 -8.36
N THR A 257 -25.55 3.92 -8.17
CA THR A 257 -24.46 3.07 -8.63
C THR A 257 -23.62 2.69 -7.42
N ILE A 258 -23.42 1.39 -7.22
CA ILE A 258 -22.53 0.85 -6.18
C ILE A 258 -21.21 0.50 -6.85
N ARG A 259 -20.12 1.01 -6.31
CA ARG A 259 -18.75 0.63 -6.68
C ARG A 259 -18.13 -0.15 -5.55
N ASN A 260 -17.48 -1.27 -5.87
CA ASN A 260 -16.76 -2.10 -4.92
C ASN A 260 -15.39 -2.42 -5.49
N GLU A 261 -14.37 -1.89 -4.85
CA GLU A 261 -12.96 -2.14 -5.15
C GLU A 261 -12.40 -3.36 -4.39
N HIS A 262 -11.08 -3.52 -4.40
CA HIS A 262 -10.32 -4.66 -3.87
C HIS A 262 -10.69 -6.00 -4.51
N ARG A 263 -11.26 -5.98 -5.72
CA ARG A 263 -11.69 -7.17 -6.46
C ARG A 263 -10.50 -7.86 -7.15
N PRO A 264 -10.60 -9.15 -7.49
CA PRO A 264 -9.56 -9.82 -8.25
C PRO A 264 -9.28 -9.12 -9.58
N LEU A 265 -8.01 -9.07 -9.97
CA LEU A 265 -7.59 -8.50 -11.25
C LEU A 265 -8.33 -9.15 -12.43
N GLY A 266 -8.82 -8.33 -13.36
CA GLY A 266 -9.50 -8.79 -14.57
C GLY A 266 -10.98 -9.14 -14.39
N THR A 267 -11.54 -8.89 -13.21
CA THR A 267 -12.97 -9.15 -12.91
C THR A 267 -13.83 -7.89 -12.92
N GLY A 268 -13.20 -6.73 -13.06
CA GLY A 268 -13.85 -5.42 -12.94
C GLY A 268 -13.65 -4.56 -14.19
N ILE A 269 -13.67 -3.24 -13.96
CA ILE A 269 -13.72 -2.23 -15.02
C ILE A 269 -12.42 -1.45 -15.18
N LEU A 270 -11.39 -1.70 -14.36
CA LEU A 270 -10.17 -0.88 -14.35
C LEU A 270 -9.15 -1.25 -15.44
N ASN A 271 -9.44 -2.24 -16.28
CA ASN A 271 -8.57 -2.72 -17.36
C ASN A 271 -7.08 -2.91 -16.95
N PRO A 272 -6.77 -3.79 -15.97
CA PRO A 272 -5.39 -3.93 -15.47
C PRO A 272 -4.36 -4.24 -16.57
N ALA A 273 -4.70 -5.05 -17.58
CA ALA A 273 -3.79 -5.36 -18.69
C ALA A 273 -3.40 -4.12 -19.52
N GLY A 274 -4.37 -3.23 -19.80
CA GLY A 274 -4.10 -1.97 -20.49
C GLY A 274 -3.22 -1.04 -19.67
N PHE A 275 -3.47 -0.96 -18.37
CA PHE A 275 -2.65 -0.19 -17.45
C PHE A 275 -1.21 -0.72 -17.37
N PHE A 276 -1.03 -2.04 -17.23
CA PHE A 276 0.30 -2.67 -17.25
C PHE A 276 1.05 -2.42 -18.55
N SER A 277 0.36 -2.52 -19.69
CA SER A 277 0.94 -2.20 -21.00
C SER A 277 1.37 -0.73 -21.07
N SER A 278 0.60 0.17 -20.46
CA SER A 278 0.95 1.59 -20.36
C SER A 278 2.19 1.83 -19.51
N LEU A 279 2.33 1.13 -18.37
CA LEU A 279 3.53 1.21 -17.53
C LEU A 279 4.79 0.73 -18.27
N ILE A 280 4.70 -0.42 -18.96
CA ILE A 280 5.79 -0.96 -19.77
C ILE A 280 6.16 0.01 -20.90
N GLY A 281 5.16 0.53 -21.62
CA GLY A 281 5.37 1.45 -22.74
C GLY A 281 6.00 2.78 -22.33
N ASN A 282 5.75 3.27 -21.11
CA ASN A 282 6.41 4.46 -20.58
C ASN A 282 7.86 4.18 -20.16
N GLY A 283 8.17 2.96 -19.67
CA GLY A 283 9.52 2.52 -19.31
C GLY A 283 10.16 3.24 -18.11
N GLN A 284 9.44 4.16 -17.46
CA GLN A 284 9.95 4.99 -16.35
C GLN A 284 9.63 4.42 -14.96
N PHE A 285 8.58 3.61 -14.83
CA PHE A 285 8.21 3.03 -13.56
C PHE A 285 9.06 1.80 -13.23
N SER A 286 9.68 1.80 -12.05
CA SER A 286 10.52 0.69 -11.56
C SER A 286 10.09 0.18 -10.18
N GLY A 287 9.00 0.71 -9.63
CA GLY A 287 8.47 0.29 -8.34
C GLY A 287 7.75 -1.06 -8.44
N PRO A 288 7.37 -1.67 -7.29
CA PRO A 288 6.56 -2.86 -7.30
C PRO A 288 5.07 -2.52 -7.53
N LEU A 289 4.35 -3.47 -8.10
CA LEU A 289 2.90 -3.51 -8.18
C LEU A 289 2.39 -4.52 -7.14
N ILE A 290 1.84 -4.04 -6.04
CA ILE A 290 1.45 -4.84 -4.88
C ILE A 290 -0.03 -5.21 -4.99
N ILE A 291 -0.35 -6.50 -5.00
CA ILE A 291 -1.74 -6.96 -5.01
C ILE A 291 -2.38 -6.70 -3.64
N GLU A 292 -3.49 -5.96 -3.64
CA GLU A 292 -4.29 -5.62 -2.45
C GLU A 292 -5.73 -6.14 -2.59
N ASN A 293 -5.92 -7.43 -2.35
CA ASN A 293 -7.24 -8.05 -2.26
C ASN A 293 -7.67 -8.22 -0.80
N ARG A 294 -8.98 -8.40 -0.57
CA ARG A 294 -9.52 -8.59 0.80
C ARG A 294 -9.63 -10.04 1.25
N SER A 295 -9.25 -10.99 0.40
CA SER A 295 -9.30 -12.42 0.70
C SER A 295 -8.22 -13.21 -0.03
N LYS A 296 -7.85 -14.35 0.54
CA LYS A 296 -6.88 -15.27 -0.06
C LYS A 296 -7.39 -15.83 -1.39
N GLU A 297 -8.69 -16.08 -1.50
CA GLU A 297 -9.33 -16.57 -2.72
C GLU A 297 -9.24 -15.52 -3.84
N ASP A 298 -9.49 -14.25 -3.52
CA ASP A 298 -9.36 -13.15 -4.47
C ASP A 298 -7.90 -12.93 -4.87
N LEU A 299 -6.96 -13.03 -3.93
CA LEU A 299 -5.52 -13.00 -4.19
C LEU A 299 -5.09 -14.08 -5.18
N ILE A 300 -5.51 -15.33 -4.96
CA ILE A 300 -5.20 -16.44 -5.87
C ILE A 300 -5.76 -16.16 -7.27
N SER A 301 -6.98 -15.63 -7.35
CA SER A 301 -7.61 -15.25 -8.63
C SER A 301 -6.82 -14.16 -9.36
N SER A 302 -6.32 -13.14 -8.65
CA SER A 302 -5.43 -12.11 -9.21
C SER A 302 -4.10 -12.70 -9.69
N LEU A 303 -3.51 -13.62 -8.94
CA LEU A 303 -2.26 -14.28 -9.34
C LEU A 303 -2.44 -15.17 -10.59
N ASP A 304 -3.57 -15.88 -10.70
CA ASP A 304 -3.91 -16.65 -11.90
C ASP A 304 -4.18 -15.75 -13.11
N TYR A 305 -4.79 -14.59 -12.90
CA TYR A 305 -4.91 -13.56 -13.94
C TYR A 305 -3.53 -13.11 -14.44
N LEU A 306 -2.60 -12.80 -13.54
CA LEU A 306 -1.24 -12.39 -13.91
C LEU A 306 -0.50 -13.50 -14.68
N ARG A 307 -0.57 -14.75 -14.20
CA ARG A 307 0.07 -15.91 -14.84
C ARG A 307 -0.52 -16.18 -16.22
N SER A 308 -1.85 -16.19 -16.35
CA SER A 308 -2.53 -16.45 -17.63
C SER A 308 -2.31 -15.33 -18.66
N GLY A 309 -2.12 -14.09 -18.19
CA GLY A 309 -1.72 -12.96 -19.01
C GLY A 309 -0.23 -12.92 -19.37
N ASN A 310 0.58 -13.89 -18.91
CA ASN A 310 2.05 -13.91 -19.03
C ASN A 310 2.73 -12.66 -18.44
N PHE A 311 2.15 -12.08 -17.38
CA PHE A 311 2.77 -11.01 -16.61
C PHE A 311 3.77 -11.54 -15.56
N ILE A 312 3.59 -12.80 -15.11
CA ILE A 312 4.47 -13.54 -14.17
C ILE A 312 4.67 -15.00 -14.58
#